data_AF-J5W1K5-F1
#
_entry.id   AF-J5W1K5-F1
#
_cell.length_a   1.000
_cell.length_b   1.000
_cell.length_c   1.000
_cell.angle_alpha   90.00
_cell.angle_beta   90.00
_cell.angle_gamma   90.00
#
_symmetry.space_group_name_H-M   'P 1'
#
loop_
_entity.id
_entity.type
_entity.pdbx_description
1 polymer ?
#
loop_
_entity_poly.entity_id
_entity_poly.type
_entity_poly.pdbx_seq_one_letter_code
_entity_poly.pdbx_strand_id
1 'polypeptide(L)'
;MLTLIFIPIAIGVAQKNGYPIMSLAFPVAMLVGHVYVLPFNSKPADLLYTTNQYSWSDTFKFGITMMFISWLMILLWGETVLRWYGFTNRVFF
;
A
#
# COMPACT_ATOMS: atom_id res chain seq x y z
N MET A 1 0.66 2.79 -13.37
CA MET A 1 1.69 1.91 -13.97
C MET A 1 2.24 0.91 -12.96
N LEU A 2 2.57 1.32 -11.72
CA LEU A 2 3.05 0.40 -10.69
C LEU A 2 2.09 -0.78 -10.43
N THR A 3 0.77 -0.56 -10.50
CA THR A 3 -0.26 -1.62 -10.45
C THR A 3 -0.02 -2.75 -11.46
N LEU A 4 0.38 -2.42 -12.69
CA LEU A 4 0.58 -3.38 -13.78
C LEU A 4 1.81 -4.28 -13.54
N ILE A 5 2.73 -3.85 -12.68
CA ILE A 5 3.95 -4.59 -12.35
C ILE A 5 3.74 -5.37 -11.06
N PHE A 6 3.34 -4.69 -9.99
CA PHE A 6 3.28 -5.29 -8.66
C PHE A 6 2.12 -6.27 -8.48
N ILE A 7 0.97 -6.04 -9.13
CA ILE A 7 -0.18 -6.95 -8.99
C ILE A 7 0.14 -8.32 -9.63
N PRO A 8 0.63 -8.42 -10.88
CA PRO A 8 1.01 -9.72 -11.44
C PRO A 8 2.13 -10.43 -10.65
N ILE A 9 3.11 -9.68 -10.13
CA ILE A 9 4.15 -10.26 -9.27
C ILE A 9 3.54 -10.85 -7.99
N ALA A 10 2.64 -10.12 -7.32
CA ALA A 10 1.95 -10.60 -6.12
C ALA A 10 1.11 -11.86 -6.41
N ILE A 11 0.42 -11.89 -7.56
CA ILE A 11 -0.32 -13.07 -8.02
C ILE A 11 0.64 -14.25 -8.23
N GLY A 12 1.75 -14.05 -8.94
CA GLY A 12 2.72 -15.11 -9.21
C GLY A 12 3.37 -15.67 -7.95
N VAL A 13 3.69 -14.81 -6.97
CA VAL A 13 4.21 -15.25 -5.66
C VAL A 13 3.15 -16.02 -4.87
N ALA A 14 1.90 -15.56 -4.87
CA ALA A 14 0.81 -16.26 -4.21
C ALA A 14 0.62 -17.68 -4.79
N GLN A 15 0.59 -17.79 -6.13
CA GLN A 15 0.44 -19.07 -6.82
C GLN A 15 1.61 -20.01 -6.54
N LYS A 16 2.86 -19.51 -6.57
CA LYS A 16 4.06 -20.31 -6.29
C LYS A 16 4.05 -20.87 -4.86
N ASN A 17 3.54 -20.10 -3.90
CA ASN A 17 3.52 -20.49 -2.49
C ASN A 17 2.21 -21.19 -2.07
N GLY A 18 1.26 -21.41 -3.00
CA GLY A 18 -0.02 -22.03 -2.70
C GLY A 18 -0.97 -21.16 -1.86
N TYR A 19 -0.74 -19.86 -1.77
CA TYR A 19 -1.61 -18.92 -1.06
C TYR A 19 -2.78 -18.49 -1.95
N PRO A 20 -3.96 -18.18 -1.38
CA PRO A 20 -5.05 -17.57 -2.12
C PRO A 20 -4.58 -16.27 -2.78
N ILE A 21 -4.81 -16.10 -4.07
CA ILE A 21 -4.32 -14.93 -4.84
C ILE A 21 -4.75 -13.60 -4.19
N MET A 22 -5.98 -13.57 -3.67
CA MET A 22 -6.56 -12.40 -3.00
C MET A 22 -5.83 -12.01 -1.71
N SER A 23 -5.11 -12.93 -1.05
CA SER A 23 -4.34 -12.63 0.16
C SER A 23 -3.24 -11.59 -0.06
N LEU A 24 -2.62 -11.62 -1.24
CA LEU A 24 -1.45 -10.80 -1.58
C LEU A 24 -1.81 -9.72 -2.61
N ALA A 25 -2.62 -10.04 -3.62
CA ALA A 25 -2.98 -9.11 -4.68
C ALA A 25 -3.85 -7.95 -4.16
N PHE A 26 -4.77 -8.21 -3.23
CA PHE A 26 -5.69 -7.20 -2.71
C PHE A 26 -4.97 -6.13 -1.83
N PRO A 27 -4.14 -6.50 -0.83
CA PRO A 27 -3.33 -5.51 -0.11
C PRO A 27 -2.43 -4.68 -1.01
N VAL A 28 -1.79 -5.32 -2.01
CA VAL A 28 -0.91 -4.63 -2.96
C VAL A 28 -1.70 -3.62 -3.79
N ALA A 29 -2.89 -3.98 -4.27
CA ALA A 29 -3.75 -3.06 -5.02
C ALA A 29 -4.16 -1.83 -4.19
N MET A 30 -4.48 -2.01 -2.91
CA MET A 30 -4.84 -0.93 -1.98
C MET A 30 -3.65 0.01 -1.70
N LEU A 31 -2.44 -0.54 -1.59
CA LEU A 31 -1.25 0.21 -1.23
C LEU A 31 -0.57 0.92 -2.40
N VAL A 32 -0.76 0.48 -3.65
CA VAL A 32 -0.13 1.12 -4.82
C VAL A 32 -0.50 2.61 -4.95
N GLY A 33 -1.67 3.01 -4.46
CA GLY A 33 -2.11 4.41 -4.46
C GLY A 33 -1.47 5.28 -3.36
N HIS A 34 -0.63 4.72 -2.48
CA HIS A 34 -0.06 5.44 -1.34
C HIS A 34 1.18 6.25 -1.73
N VAL A 35 0.96 7.41 -2.35
CA VAL A 35 1.98 8.20 -3.09
C VAL A 35 2.27 9.58 -2.49
N TYR A 36 2.26 9.70 -1.15
CA TYR A 36 2.25 10.99 -0.44
C TYR A 36 3.62 11.54 -0.01
N VAL A 37 4.69 10.75 -0.11
CA VAL A 37 5.99 11.07 0.52
C VAL A 37 6.77 12.15 -0.21
N LEU A 38 6.83 12.08 -1.53
CA LEU A 38 7.62 12.98 -2.36
C LEU A 38 6.76 13.52 -3.51
N PRO A 39 6.95 14.79 -3.94
CA PRO A 39 6.11 15.42 -4.97
C PRO A 39 6.05 14.62 -6.28
N PHE A 40 7.15 13.99 -6.68
CA PHE A 40 7.23 13.21 -7.93
C PHE A 40 6.52 11.84 -7.86
N ASN A 41 6.07 11.39 -6.68
CA ASN A 41 5.40 10.10 -6.56
C ASN A 41 4.07 10.06 -7.29
N SER A 42 3.41 11.21 -7.48
CA SER A 42 2.16 11.30 -8.23
C SER A 42 1.89 12.70 -8.74
N LYS A 43 1.13 12.80 -9.83
CA LYS A 43 0.70 14.09 -10.39
C LYS A 43 -0.05 14.98 -9.40
N PRO A 44 -0.94 14.46 -8.52
CA PRO A 44 -1.59 15.27 -7.49
C PRO A 44 -0.62 15.80 -6.43
N ALA A 45 0.39 15.03 -6.03
CA ALA A 45 1.40 15.48 -5.06
C ALA A 45 2.27 16.60 -5.63
N ASP A 46 2.63 16.51 -6.91
CA ASP A 46 3.35 17.56 -7.62
C ASP A 46 2.52 18.85 -7.73
N LEU A 47 1.24 18.73 -8.09
CA LEU A 47 0.33 19.87 -8.15
C LEU A 47 0.25 20.61 -6.80
N LEU A 48 0.10 19.87 -5.69
CA LEU A 48 0.08 20.46 -4.35
C LEU A 48 1.41 21.12 -3.99
N TYR A 49 2.54 20.54 -4.39
CA TYR A 49 3.85 21.14 -4.17
C TYR A 49 4.01 22.48 -4.90
N THR A 50 3.52 22.60 -6.14
CA THR A 50 3.61 23.85 -6.93
C THR A 50 2.83 25.02 -6.35
N THR A 51 1.90 24.78 -5.40
CA THR A 51 1.19 25.86 -4.68
C THR A 51 2.09 26.65 -3.72
N ASN A 52 3.31 26.16 -3.47
CA ASN A 52 4.28 26.74 -2.54
C ASN A 52 3.75 26.91 -1.10
N GLN A 53 2.70 26.16 -0.75
CA GLN A 53 2.08 26.18 0.58
C GLN A 53 2.82 25.29 1.59
N TYR A 54 3.53 24.25 1.12
CA TYR A 54 4.20 23.26 1.96
C TYR A 54 5.67 23.10 1.59
N SER A 55 6.53 22.92 2.60
CA SER A 55 7.95 22.61 2.39
C SER A 55 8.17 21.13 2.04
N TRP A 56 9.32 20.82 1.45
CA TRP A 56 9.75 19.42 1.25
C TRP A 56 9.84 18.64 2.56
N SER A 57 10.33 19.27 3.62
CA SER A 57 10.46 18.61 4.93
C SER A 57 9.12 18.26 5.55
N ASP A 58 8.11 19.11 5.39
CA ASP A 58 6.78 18.86 5.96
C ASP A 58 6.06 17.74 5.19
N THR A 59 6.16 17.77 3.86
CA THR A 59 5.62 16.72 2.99
C THR A 59 6.25 15.36 3.29
N PHE A 60 7.57 15.32 3.47
CA PHE A 60 8.28 14.09 3.78
C PHE A 60 7.87 13.51 5.15
N LYS A 61 7.82 14.35 6.20
CA LYS A 61 7.39 13.92 7.54
C LYS A 61 5.97 13.37 7.51
N PHE A 62 5.04 14.11 6.91
CA PHE A 62 3.66 13.68 6.76
C PHE A 62 3.56 12.35 5.99
N GLY A 63 4.26 12.25 4.86
CA GLY A 63 4.23 11.04 4.03
C GLY A 63 4.76 9.80 4.73
N ILE A 64 5.89 9.91 5.46
CA ILE A 64 6.43 8.79 6.24
C ILE A 64 5.48 8.40 7.39
N THR A 65 4.91 9.37 8.10
CA THR A 65 3.90 9.09 9.13
C THR A 65 2.70 8.34 8.55
N MET A 66 2.17 8.80 7.41
CA MET A 66 1.05 8.13 6.75
C MET A 66 1.42 6.75 6.21
N MET A 67 2.64 6.54 5.72
CA MET A 67 3.11 5.21 5.31
C MET A 67 3.15 4.24 6.48
N PHE A 68 3.65 4.68 7.63
CA PHE A 68 3.70 3.85 8.84
C PHE A 68 2.30 3.48 9.34
N ILE A 69 1.38 4.45 9.37
CA ILE A 69 -0.03 4.21 9.74
C ILE A 69 -0.67 3.20 8.77
N SER A 70 -0.48 3.39 7.46
CA SER A 70 -1.07 2.53 6.44
C SER A 70 -0.51 1.10 6.50
N TRP A 71 0.78 0.97 6.79
CA TRP A 71 1.44 -0.31 7.01
C TRP A 71 0.89 -1.03 8.25
N LEU A 72 0.69 -0.33 9.37
CA LEU A 72 0.05 -0.93 10.54
C LEU A 72 -1.40 -1.33 10.25
N MET A 73 -2.16 -0.49 9.54
CA MET A 73 -3.53 -0.81 9.17
C MET A 73 -3.63 -2.05 8.28
N ILE A 74 -2.75 -2.22 7.29
CA ILE A 74 -2.81 -3.38 6.40
C ILE A 74 -2.46 -4.69 7.15
N LEU A 75 -1.56 -4.64 8.13
CA LEU A 75 -1.26 -5.78 9.00
C LEU A 75 -2.48 -6.17 9.83
N LEU A 76 -3.15 -5.19 10.46
CA LEU A 76 -4.38 -5.42 11.21
C LEU A 76 -5.51 -5.95 10.33
N TRP A 77 -5.62 -5.48 9.08
CA TRP A 77 -6.60 -5.98 8.11
C TRP A 77 -6.30 -7.39 7.63
N GLY A 78 -5.02 -7.77 7.54
CA GLY A 78 -4.60 -9.16 7.31
C GLY A 78 -5.16 -10.12 8.35
N GLU A 79 -5.14 -9.72 9.62
CA GLU A 79 -5.66 -10.49 10.74
C GLU A 79 -7.19 -10.53 10.84
N THR A 80 -7.85 -9.42 10.52
CA THR A 80 -9.27 -9.22 10.81
C THR A 80 -10.12 -9.36 9.55
N VAL A 81 -10.02 -8.38 8.64
CA VAL A 81 -10.89 -8.25 7.47
C VAL A 81 -10.63 -9.35 6.46
N LEU A 82 -9.36 -9.58 6.07
CA LEU A 82 -9.01 -10.59 5.08
C LEU A 82 -9.26 -12.02 5.59
N ARG A 83 -9.15 -12.22 6.91
CA ARG A 83 -9.59 -13.44 7.57
C ARG A 83 -11.11 -13.61 7.53
N TRP A 84 -11.88 -12.55 7.80
CA TRP A 84 -13.34 -12.61 7.75
C TRP A 84 -13.85 -12.97 6.35
N TYR A 85 -13.17 -12.49 5.31
CA TYR A 85 -13.42 -12.89 3.91
C TYR A 85 -12.85 -14.26 3.52
N GLY A 86 -12.11 -14.94 4.40
CA GLY A 86 -11.52 -16.26 4.15
C GLY A 86 -10.33 -16.25 3.19
N PHE A 87 -9.72 -15.09 2.92
CA PHE A 87 -8.57 -14.97 2.02
C PHE A 87 -7.23 -15.27 2.70
N THR A 88 -7.13 -15.16 4.02
CA THR A 88 -5.89 -15.40 4.78
C THR A 88 -6.12 -16.35 5.96
N ASN A 89 -5.15 -17.24 6.18
CA ASN A 89 -4.96 -17.89 7.50
C ASN A 89 -4.19 -16.93 8.41
N ARG A 90 -4.34 -17.10 9.74
CA ARG A 90 -3.78 -16.20 10.77
C ARG A 90 -2.30 -15.88 10.51
N VAL A 91 -1.91 -14.60 10.64
CA VAL A 91 -0.50 -14.15 10.60
C VAL A 91 0.10 -14.15 12.01
N PHE A 92 -0.72 -13.93 13.04
CA PHE A 92 -0.41 -14.06 14.47
C PHE A 92 -1.29 -15.14 15.12
N PHE A 93 -0.64 -16.22 15.60
CA PHE A 93 -1.18 -17.38 16.34
C PHE A 93 -2.44 -18.04 15.76
#